data_AF-A0A8T4EA60-F1
#
_entry.id   AF-A0A8T4EA60-F1
#
_cell.length_a   1.000
_cell.length_b   1.000
_cell.length_c   1.000
_cell.angle_alpha   90.00
_cell.angle_beta   90.00
_cell.angle_gamma   90.00
#
_symmetry.space_group_name_H-M   'P 1'
#
loop_
_entity.id
_entity.type
_entity.pdbx_description
1 polymer ?
#
loop_
_entity_poly.entity_id
_entity_poly.type
_entity_poly.pdbx_seq_one_letter_code
_entity_poly.pdbx_strand_id
1 'polypeptide(L)'
;MKKISSKSPRKQRNKVQNSPLHTHKNMLKCKLDEFLQEEHGIKTLVVKKGDLVKIMRGQFRDTEAKVTRVDYKDIRVYLDSAVVTKADGKEAPVPVHPSNLMIVKLELDDERKKIIERKLLTVAESEE
;
A
#
# COMPACT_ATOMS: atom_id res chain seq x y z
N MET A 1 25.27 -5.93 -11.09
CA MET A 1 24.90 -7.37 -11.23
C MET A 1 23.40 -7.55 -11.04
N LYS A 2 22.69 -8.04 -12.06
CA LYS A 2 21.24 -8.31 -12.00
C LYS A 2 21.03 -9.52 -11.07
N LYS A 3 20.50 -9.32 -9.86
CA LYS A 3 20.26 -10.45 -8.93
C LYS A 3 19.29 -11.42 -9.58
N ILE A 4 19.78 -12.59 -9.99
CA ILE A 4 18.99 -13.63 -10.63
C ILE A 4 17.98 -14.13 -9.59
N SER A 5 16.73 -13.71 -9.70
CA SER A 5 15.66 -14.26 -8.87
C SER A 5 15.35 -15.67 -9.34
N SER A 6 15.25 -16.62 -8.42
CA SER A 6 14.87 -18.00 -8.77
C SER A 6 13.48 -18.04 -9.42
N LYS A 7 13.32 -18.75 -10.54
CA LYS A 7 12.01 -18.96 -11.19
C LYS A 7 11.08 -19.94 -10.44
N SER A 8 11.61 -20.71 -9.47
CA SER A 8 10.83 -21.70 -8.72
C SER A 8 9.80 -21.03 -7.79
N PRO A 9 8.49 -21.36 -7.91
CA PRO A 9 7.44 -20.79 -7.07
C PRO A 9 7.64 -21.05 -5.56
N ARG A 10 8.20 -22.22 -5.21
CA ARG A 10 8.49 -22.58 -3.81
C ARG A 10 9.50 -21.60 -3.19
N LYS A 11 10.59 -21.30 -3.91
CA LYS A 11 11.63 -20.39 -3.43
C LYS A 11 11.12 -18.94 -3.36
N GLN A 12 10.27 -18.53 -4.29
CA GLN A 12 9.66 -17.19 -4.28
C GLN A 12 8.70 -16.99 -3.11
N ARG A 13 7.80 -17.95 -2.84
CA ARG A 13 6.89 -17.89 -1.68
C ARG A 13 7.65 -17.83 -0.35
N ASN A 14 8.67 -18.67 -0.21
CA ASN A 14 9.52 -18.67 0.98
C ASN A 14 10.24 -17.33 1.21
N LYS A 15 10.67 -16.67 0.12
CA LYS A 15 11.33 -15.36 0.18
C LYS A 15 10.39 -14.26 0.70
N VAL A 16 9.13 -14.26 0.26
CA VAL A 16 8.13 -13.27 0.71
C VAL A 16 7.78 -13.49 2.18
N GLN A 17 7.62 -14.74 2.61
CA GLN A 17 7.26 -15.05 3.99
C GLN A 17 8.39 -14.74 4.99
N ASN A 18 9.64 -14.99 4.60
CA ASN A 18 10.80 -14.81 5.48
C ASN A 18 11.57 -13.51 5.24
N SER A 19 11.04 -12.57 4.45
CA SER A 19 11.73 -11.30 4.20
C SER A 19 11.75 -10.40 5.45
N PRO A 20 12.80 -9.57 5.61
CA PRO A 20 12.88 -8.63 6.72
C PRO A 20 11.86 -7.48 6.56
N LEU A 21 11.49 -6.85 7.68
CA LEU A 21 10.43 -5.82 7.75
C LEU A 21 10.64 -4.64 6.80
N HIS A 22 11.89 -4.18 6.62
CA HIS A 22 12.19 -3.08 5.70
C HIS A 22 11.86 -3.44 4.24
N THR A 23 11.93 -4.73 3.88
CA THR A 23 11.55 -5.21 2.54
C THR A 23 10.03 -5.28 2.40
N HIS A 24 9.30 -5.62 3.47
CA HIS A 24 7.83 -5.63 3.48
C HIS A 24 7.23 -4.23 3.25
N LYS A 25 7.92 -3.16 3.68
CA LYS A 25 7.53 -1.79 3.38
C LYS A 25 7.32 -1.56 1.87
N ASN A 26 8.15 -2.17 1.02
CA ASN A 26 8.02 -2.06 -0.43
C ASN A 26 6.86 -2.87 -1.02
N MET A 27 6.34 -3.87 -0.28
CA MET A 27 5.20 -4.69 -0.66
C MET A 27 3.87 -4.00 -0.33
N LEU A 28 3.87 -3.01 0.55
CA LEU A 28 2.72 -2.18 0.93
C LEU A 28 2.42 -1.03 -0.05
N LYS A 29 2.79 -1.19 -1.32
CA LYS A 29 2.49 -0.20 -2.35
C LYS A 29 1.03 -0.31 -2.81
N CYS A 30 0.38 0.84 -2.95
CA CYS A 30 -0.96 1.00 -3.50
C CYS A 30 -0.94 1.87 -4.76
N LYS A 31 -2.00 1.73 -5.56
CA LYS A 31 -2.27 2.62 -6.69
C LYS A 31 -2.73 3.99 -6.17
N LEU A 32 -2.27 5.06 -6.79
CA LEU A 32 -2.77 6.42 -6.55
C LEU A 32 -4.01 6.67 -7.39
N ASP A 33 -4.91 7.54 -6.92
CA ASP A 33 -6.02 8.02 -7.74
C ASP A 33 -5.52 8.78 -8.98
N GLU A 34 -6.35 8.87 -10.02
CA GLU A 34 -5.94 9.46 -11.31
C GLU A 34 -5.51 10.92 -11.16
N PHE A 35 -6.23 11.70 -10.36
CA PHE A 35 -5.86 13.08 -10.03
C PHE A 35 -4.47 13.19 -9.38
N LEU A 36 -4.17 12.33 -8.40
CA LEU A 36 -2.86 12.31 -7.72
C LEU A 36 -1.73 11.79 -8.62
N GLN A 37 -2.05 10.93 -9.59
CA GLN A 37 -1.09 10.46 -10.58
C GLN A 37 -0.67 11.59 -11.51
N GLU A 38 -1.61 12.43 -11.94
CA GLU A 38 -1.34 13.61 -12.77
C GLU A 38 -0.54 14.65 -11.98
N GLU A 39 -0.92 14.94 -10.73
CA GLU A 39 -0.26 15.94 -9.90
C GLU A 39 1.21 15.58 -9.59
N HIS A 40 1.48 14.32 -9.29
CA HIS A 40 2.81 13.88 -8.83
C HIS A 40 3.60 13.06 -9.85
N GLY A 41 3.03 12.73 -11.01
CA GLY A 41 3.67 11.93 -12.06
C GLY A 41 3.96 10.47 -11.68
N ILE A 42 3.37 9.96 -10.59
CA ILE A 42 3.69 8.63 -10.03
C ILE A 42 2.44 7.77 -9.96
N LYS A 43 2.57 6.50 -10.38
CA LYS A 43 1.46 5.53 -10.37
C LYS A 43 1.19 4.89 -9.01
N THR A 44 2.22 4.69 -8.18
CA THR A 44 2.11 3.93 -6.91
C THR A 44 2.91 4.53 -5.76
N LEU A 45 2.36 4.43 -4.55
CA LEU A 45 3.01 4.86 -3.32
C LEU A 45 2.74 3.89 -2.16
N VAL A 46 3.61 3.89 -1.14
CA VAL A 46 3.41 3.07 0.05
C VAL A 46 2.36 3.71 0.93
N VAL A 47 1.41 2.93 1.44
CA VAL A 47 0.36 3.42 2.35
C VAL A 47 0.97 3.84 3.68
N LYS A 48 0.51 4.98 4.19
CA LYS A 48 0.81 5.46 5.54
C LYS A 48 -0.48 5.54 6.36
N LYS A 49 -0.32 5.45 7.69
CA LYS A 49 -1.39 5.84 8.61
C LYS A 49 -1.83 7.26 8.28
N GLY A 50 -3.14 7.49 8.28
CA GLY A 50 -3.74 8.80 8.03
C GLY A 50 -4.10 9.12 6.57
N ASP A 51 -3.60 8.34 5.61
CA ASP A 51 -4.07 8.44 4.22
C ASP A 51 -5.56 8.10 4.10
N LEU A 52 -6.23 8.75 3.14
CA LEU A 52 -7.59 8.42 2.75
C LEU A 52 -7.55 7.50 1.52
N VAL A 53 -8.13 6.31 1.66
CA VAL A 53 -8.10 5.26 0.65
C VAL A 53 -9.50 4.81 0.28
N LYS A 54 -9.66 4.40 -0.96
CA LYS A 54 -10.85 3.74 -1.49
C LYS A 54 -10.58 2.26 -1.68
N ILE A 55 -11.51 1.42 -1.24
CA ILE A 55 -11.41 -0.04 -1.40
C ILE A 55 -11.96 -0.42 -2.77
N MET A 56 -11.15 -1.05 -3.61
CA MET A 56 -11.52 -1.41 -4.99
C MET A 56 -12.15 -2.81 -5.11
N ARG A 57 -11.82 -3.73 -4.20
CA ARG A 57 -12.21 -5.14 -4.27
C ARG A 57 -12.59 -5.69 -2.90
N GLY A 58 -13.52 -6.64 -2.88
CA GLY A 58 -13.98 -7.34 -1.68
C GLY A 58 -15.35 -6.88 -1.20
N GLN A 59 -15.71 -7.26 0.03
CA GLN A 59 -17.01 -6.97 0.64
C GLN A 59 -17.25 -5.46 0.85
N PHE A 60 -16.19 -4.71 1.19
CA PHE A 60 -16.24 -3.27 1.47
C PHE A 60 -15.93 -2.41 0.24
N ARG A 61 -16.24 -2.92 -0.97
CA ARG A 61 -15.90 -2.25 -2.23
C ARG A 61 -16.56 -0.86 -2.33
N ASP A 62 -15.87 0.06 -3.00
CA ASP A 62 -16.26 1.44 -3.27
C ASP A 62 -16.46 2.32 -2.02
N THR A 63 -16.06 1.81 -0.85
CA THR A 63 -16.06 2.56 0.40
C THR A 63 -14.74 3.32 0.56
N GLU A 64 -14.82 4.59 0.94
CA GLU A 64 -13.67 5.41 1.34
C GLU A 64 -13.44 5.34 2.84
N ALA A 65 -12.18 5.27 3.24
CA ALA A 65 -11.81 5.18 4.64
C ALA A 65 -10.42 5.74 4.90
N LYS A 66 -10.22 6.19 6.14
CA LYS A 66 -8.91 6.56 6.63
C LYS A 66 -8.16 5.32 7.11
N VAL A 67 -6.84 5.32 6.90
CA VAL A 67 -5.96 4.24 7.36
C VAL A 67 -5.64 4.41 8.85
N THR A 68 -6.11 3.47 9.67
CA THR A 68 -5.88 3.47 11.12
C THR A 68 -4.50 2.92 11.47
N ARG A 69 -4.15 1.78 10.87
CA ARG A 69 -2.94 1.01 11.19
C ARG A 69 -2.40 0.28 9.96
N VAL A 70 -1.09 0.25 9.84
CA VAL A 70 -0.37 -0.51 8.81
C VAL A 70 0.50 -1.56 9.50
N ASP A 71 0.25 -2.83 9.19
CA ASP A 71 1.01 -3.95 9.75
C ASP A 71 2.03 -4.44 8.72
N TYR A 72 3.30 -4.07 8.95
CA TYR A 72 4.42 -4.46 8.09
C TYR A 72 4.75 -5.95 8.15
N LYS A 73 4.46 -6.62 9.27
CA LYS A 73 4.74 -8.06 9.42
C LYS A 73 3.90 -8.90 8.47
N ASP A 74 2.59 -8.64 8.46
CA ASP A 74 1.62 -9.44 7.68
C ASP A 74 1.25 -8.78 6.34
N ILE A 75 1.81 -7.60 6.04
CA ILE A 75 1.56 -6.84 4.81
C ILE A 75 0.05 -6.54 4.68
N ARG A 76 -0.54 -6.07 5.78
CA ARG A 76 -1.97 -5.75 5.88
C ARG A 76 -2.19 -4.32 6.33
N VAL A 77 -3.33 -3.77 5.89
CA VAL A 77 -3.78 -2.42 6.22
C VAL A 77 -5.14 -2.53 6.91
N TYR A 78 -5.31 -1.76 7.99
CA TYR A 78 -6.57 -1.65 8.72
C TYR A 78 -7.17 -0.28 8.46
N LEU A 79 -8.47 -0.28 8.19
CA LEU A 79 -9.24 0.89 7.80
C LEU A 79 -10.39 1.11 8.79
N ASP A 80 -10.78 2.35 8.99
CA ASP A 80 -11.84 2.70 9.95
C ASP A 80 -13.21 2.11 9.53
N SER A 81 -13.54 2.09 8.24
CA SER A 81 -14.83 1.55 7.76
C SER A 81 -14.86 0.03 7.57
N ALA A 82 -13.69 -0.62 7.55
CA ALA A 82 -13.58 -2.06 7.33
C ALA A 82 -13.69 -2.79 8.67
N VAL A 83 -14.86 -2.75 9.29
CA VAL A 83 -15.15 -3.42 10.57
C VAL A 83 -16.27 -4.45 10.42
N VAL A 84 -16.18 -5.52 11.21
CA VAL A 84 -17.23 -6.55 11.32
C VAL A 84 -17.67 -6.64 12.77
N THR A 85 -18.98 -6.69 13.00
CA THR A 85 -19.56 -6.95 14.32
C THR A 85 -19.46 -8.43 14.65
N LYS A 86 -18.85 -8.74 15.79
CA LYS A 86 -18.81 -10.10 16.33
C LYS A 86 -20.14 -10.47 16.99
N ALA A 87 -20.33 -11.76 17.28
CA ALA A 87 -21.50 -12.25 18.02
C ALA A 87 -21.66 -11.56 19.40
N ASP A 88 -20.55 -11.17 20.02
CA ASP A 88 -20.52 -10.43 21.29
C ASP A 88 -20.88 -8.94 21.16
N GLY A 89 -21.26 -8.48 19.96
CA GLY A 89 -21.60 -7.07 19.66
C GLY A 89 -20.41 -6.13 19.47
N LYS A 90 -19.17 -6.58 19.76
CA LYS A 90 -17.95 -5.79 19.57
C LYS A 90 -17.54 -5.71 18.10
N GLU A 91 -17.08 -4.55 17.67
CA GLU A 91 -16.50 -4.33 16.35
C GLU A 91 -15.06 -4.82 16.30
N ALA A 92 -14.71 -5.52 15.22
CA ALA A 92 -13.35 -5.96 14.95
C ALA A 92 -12.91 -5.51 13.55
N PRO A 93 -11.73 -4.89 13.41
CA PRO A 93 -11.29 -4.38 12.12
C PRO A 93 -10.76 -5.53 11.24
N VAL A 94 -11.15 -5.49 9.98
CA VAL A 94 -10.83 -6.48 8.96
C VAL A 94 -9.52 -6.08 8.25
N PRO A 95 -8.52 -6.98 8.17
CA PRO A 95 -7.27 -6.68 7.48
C PRO A 95 -7.46 -6.70 5.96
N VAL A 96 -7.15 -5.60 5.29
CA VAL A 96 -7.22 -5.46 3.83
C VAL A 96 -5.80 -5.50 3.23
N HIS A 97 -5.66 -6.14 2.06
CA HIS A 97 -4.39 -6.14 1.33
C HIS A 97 -4.23 -4.82 0.56
N PRO A 98 -3.06 -4.16 0.59
CA PRO A 98 -2.81 -2.87 -0.05
C PRO A 98 -3.14 -2.86 -1.56
N SER A 99 -2.86 -3.93 -2.30
CA SER A 99 -3.16 -3.98 -3.75
C SER A 99 -4.64 -3.79 -4.09
N ASN A 100 -5.55 -3.99 -3.13
CA ASN A 100 -6.98 -3.80 -3.31
C ASN A 100 -7.43 -2.37 -2.97
N LEU A 101 -6.49 -1.49 -2.59
CA LEU A 101 -6.74 -0.12 -2.21
C LEU A 101 -6.23 0.85 -3.28
N MET A 102 -6.91 1.99 -3.36
CA MET A 102 -6.51 3.15 -4.12
C MET A 102 -6.40 4.33 -3.17
N ILE A 103 -5.28 5.06 -3.18
CA ILE A 103 -5.11 6.24 -2.33
C ILE A 103 -5.78 7.43 -3.02
N VAL A 104 -6.75 8.05 -2.35
CA VAL A 104 -7.51 9.20 -2.84
C VAL A 104 -6.93 10.51 -2.32
N LYS A 105 -6.49 10.54 -1.05
CA LYS A 105 -5.80 11.70 -0.47
C LYS A 105 -4.58 11.25 0.31
N LEU A 106 -3.49 11.99 0.14
CA LEU A 106 -2.21 11.74 0.80
C LEU A 106 -2.07 12.61 2.04
N GLU A 107 -1.57 12.03 3.13
CA GLU A 107 -1.00 12.81 4.22
C GLU A 107 0.46 13.14 3.87
N LEU A 108 0.73 14.42 3.62
CA LEU A 108 2.01 14.92 3.10
C LEU A 108 2.94 15.37 4.25
N ASP A 109 3.95 14.56 4.54
CA ASP A 109 5.08 14.92 5.40
C ASP A 109 6.34 15.21 4.58
N ASP A 110 7.33 15.87 5.18
CA ASP A 110 8.61 16.19 4.53
C ASP A 110 9.33 14.95 3.98
N GLU A 111 9.29 13.83 4.72
CA GLU A 111 9.83 12.56 4.24
C GLU A 111 9.10 12.04 3.00
N ARG A 112 7.78 12.27 2.93
CA ARG A 112 6.93 11.78 1.85
C ARG A 112 7.14 12.59 0.58
N LYS A 113 7.29 13.91 0.71
CA LYS A 113 7.66 14.81 -0.39
C LYS A 113 8.99 14.38 -1.01
N LYS A 114 10.03 14.13 -0.20
CA LYS A 114 11.33 13.62 -0.66
C LYS A 114 11.23 12.29 -1.42
N ILE A 115 10.31 11.40 -1.02
CA ILE A 115 10.09 10.12 -1.72
C ILE A 115 9.40 10.34 -3.07
N ILE A 116 8.45 11.27 -3.14
CA ILE A 116 7.75 11.65 -4.38
C ILE A 116 8.76 12.27 -5.35
N GLU A 117 9.52 13.27 -4.93
CA GLU A 117 10.56 13.91 -5.74
C GLU A 117 11.59 12.91 -6.27
N ARG A 118 12.09 12.02 -5.42
CA ARG A 118 13.03 10.97 -5.84
C ARG A 118 12.43 10.06 -6.91
N LYS A 119 11.15 9.69 -6.76
CA LYS A 119 10.47 8.84 -7.74
C LYS A 119 10.21 9.57 -9.05
N LEU A 120 9.90 10.86 -9.00
CA LEU A 120 9.72 11.69 -10.18
C LEU A 120 11.03 11.75 -10.99
N LEU A 121 12.16 12.01 -10.32
CA LEU A 121 13.49 11.98 -10.95
C LEU A 121 13.78 10.65 -11.63
N THR A 122 13.49 9.52 -10.97
CA THR A 122 13.72 8.20 -11.59
C THR A 122 12.81 7.90 -12.78
N VAL A 123 11.63 8.54 -12.88
CA VAL A 123 10.76 8.41 -14.05
C VAL A 123 11.32 9.22 -15.21
N ALA A 124 11.73 10.47 -14.96
CA ALA A 124 12.37 11.33 -15.96
C ALA A 124 13.65 10.68 -16.54
N GLU A 125 14.54 10.17 -15.69
CA GLU A 125 15.75 9.44 -16.11
C GLU A 125 15.47 8.17 -16.92
N SER A 126 14.26 7.60 -16.82
CA SER A 126 13.88 6.38 -17.56
C SER A 126 13.20 6.66 -18.89
N GLU A 127 12.77 7.89 -19.11
CA GLU A 127 12.17 8.36 -20.36
C GLU A 127 13.23 8.93 -21.31
N GLU A 128 14.41 9.28 -20.79
CA GLU A 128 15.66 9.50 -21.55
C GLU A 128 16.35 8.19 -21.96
#